data_AF-A0A2X3GSS4-F1
#
_entry.id   AF-A0A2X3GSS4-F1
#
_cell.length_a   1.000
_cell.length_b   1.000
_cell.length_c   1.000
_cell.angle_alpha   90.00
_cell.angle_beta   90.00
_cell.angle_gamma   90.00
#
_symmetry.space_group_name_H-M   'P 1'
#
loop_
_entity.id
_entity.type
_entity.pdbx_description
1 polymer ?
#
loop_
_entity_poly.entity_id
_entity_poly.type
_entity_poly.pdbx_seq_one_letter_code
_entity_poly.pdbx_strand_id
1 'polypeptide(L)'
;MNVNIGYQHPRVLAAMKSQLETLVTIAPATANLARGEAAKRIVDLAPAGFSKVFFTNAGADANENAIRMARLYTGRDKVLSAYRSYHGNTGSAIAATGDWRRVPNEFSRGHVHFFNPYLYRSEFNAATGGRGVPARAGASAADH
;
A
#
# COMPACT_ATOMS: atom_id res chain seq x y z
N MET A 1 11.93 -5.29 1.15
CA MET A 1 12.68 -5.87 0.01
C MET A 1 11.92 -7.11 -0.44
N ASN A 2 11.58 -7.22 -1.73
CA ASN A 2 10.85 -8.36 -2.29
C ASN A 2 11.68 -9.01 -3.39
N VAL A 3 11.66 -10.34 -3.47
CA VAL A 3 12.42 -11.13 -4.45
C VAL A 3 11.54 -12.29 -4.95
N ASN A 4 10.34 -11.96 -5.42
CA ASN A 4 9.31 -12.96 -5.74
C ASN A 4 9.72 -13.93 -6.87
N ILE A 5 10.71 -13.55 -7.69
CA ILE A 5 11.20 -14.33 -8.84
C ILE A 5 12.67 -14.80 -8.67
N GLY A 6 13.22 -14.72 -7.45
CA GLY A 6 14.61 -15.05 -7.18
C GLY A 6 15.63 -13.98 -7.60
N TYR A 7 16.90 -14.25 -7.29
CA TYR A 7 18.01 -13.34 -7.59
C TYR A 7 18.50 -13.52 -9.04
N GLN A 8 18.98 -12.43 -9.65
CA GLN A 8 19.66 -12.45 -10.96
C GLN A 8 18.89 -13.15 -12.09
N HIS A 9 17.55 -13.04 -12.11
CA HIS A 9 16.72 -13.74 -13.09
C HIS A 9 17.14 -13.36 -14.54
N PRO A 10 17.56 -14.32 -15.39
CA PRO A 10 18.24 -14.05 -16.65
C PRO A 10 17.41 -13.21 -17.64
N ARG A 11 16.08 -13.42 -17.67
CA ARG A 11 15.16 -12.60 -18.49
C ARG A 11 15.13 -11.14 -18.07
N VAL A 12 15.27 -10.82 -16.78
CA VAL A 12 15.28 -9.44 -16.29
C VAL A 12 16.59 -8.77 -16.70
N LEU A 13 17.71 -9.45 -16.54
CA LEU A 13 19.02 -8.95 -16.96
C LEU A 13 19.07 -8.65 -18.46
N ALA A 14 18.55 -9.55 -19.29
CA ALA A 14 18.47 -9.34 -20.74
C ALA A 14 17.60 -8.12 -21.10
N ALA A 15 16.42 -7.99 -20.49
CA ALA A 15 15.52 -6.85 -20.73
C ALA A 15 16.14 -5.52 -20.28
N MET A 16 16.84 -5.49 -19.13
CA MET A 16 17.56 -4.32 -18.66
C MET A 16 18.64 -3.88 -19.65
N LYS A 17 19.49 -4.81 -20.13
CA LYS A 17 20.54 -4.50 -21.12
C LYS A 17 19.96 -3.90 -22.40
N SER A 18 18.92 -4.53 -22.96
CA SER A 18 18.27 -4.03 -24.18
C SER A 18 17.68 -2.61 -24.00
N GLN A 19 17.05 -2.33 -22.85
CA GLN A 19 16.51 -1.00 -22.59
C GLN A 19 17.61 0.05 -22.40
N LEU A 20 18.75 -0.31 -21.78
CA LEU A 20 19.90 0.59 -21.60
C LEU A 20 20.50 1.03 -22.94
N GLU A 21 20.55 0.13 -23.92
CA GLU A 21 21.00 0.44 -25.29
C GLU A 21 20.01 1.32 -26.06
N THR A 22 18.73 1.32 -25.66
CA THR A 22 17.67 2.09 -26.34
C THR A 22 17.48 3.47 -25.73
N LEU A 23 17.15 3.54 -24.43
CA LEU A 23 16.83 4.79 -23.74
C LEU A 23 16.84 4.57 -22.22
N VAL A 24 17.78 5.22 -21.52
CA VAL A 24 17.93 5.09 -20.07
C VAL A 24 16.89 5.92 -19.31
N THR A 25 16.62 7.14 -19.74
CA THR A 25 15.66 8.03 -19.07
C THR A 25 15.06 9.03 -20.04
N ILE A 26 13.84 9.49 -19.72
CA ILE A 26 13.15 10.56 -20.42
C ILE A 26 12.22 11.26 -19.44
N ALA A 27 11.92 12.54 -19.70
CA ALA A 27 11.03 13.33 -18.86
C ALA A 27 9.66 12.63 -18.66
N PRO A 28 9.07 12.66 -17.45
CA PRO A 28 7.83 11.95 -17.16
C PRO A 28 6.65 12.31 -18.08
N ALA A 29 6.57 13.56 -18.54
CA ALA A 29 5.50 14.05 -19.41
C ALA A 29 5.59 13.50 -20.85
N THR A 30 6.74 12.95 -21.26
CA THR A 30 6.95 12.42 -22.60
C THR A 30 6.43 11.00 -22.71
N ALA A 31 5.80 10.67 -23.85
CA ALA A 31 5.39 9.31 -24.16
C ALA A 31 6.61 8.37 -24.17
N ASN A 32 6.46 7.19 -23.55
CA ASN A 32 7.51 6.18 -23.48
C ASN A 32 6.87 4.80 -23.68
N LEU A 33 7.34 4.08 -24.70
CA LEU A 33 6.76 2.79 -25.10
C LEU A 33 6.84 1.75 -23.97
N ALA A 34 8.00 1.58 -23.34
CA ALA A 34 8.19 0.61 -22.26
C ALA A 34 7.25 0.88 -21.08
N ARG A 35 7.08 2.15 -20.68
CA ARG A 35 6.13 2.56 -19.65
C ARG A 35 4.68 2.29 -20.07
N GLY A 36 4.34 2.54 -21.33
CA GLY A 36 3.01 2.28 -21.90
C GLY A 36 2.65 0.79 -21.91
N GLU A 37 3.58 -0.06 -22.34
CA GLU A 37 3.40 -1.52 -22.32
C GLU A 37 3.27 -2.06 -20.89
N ALA A 38 4.10 -1.57 -19.97
CA ALA A 38 4.01 -1.93 -18.56
C ALA A 38 2.64 -1.53 -17.98
N ALA A 39 2.17 -0.31 -18.26
CA ALA A 39 0.87 0.17 -17.81
C ALA A 39 -0.28 -0.69 -18.34
N LYS A 40 -0.25 -1.02 -19.64
CA LYS A 40 -1.24 -1.90 -20.27
C LYS A 40 -1.29 -3.26 -19.57
N ARG A 41 -0.14 -3.93 -19.41
CA ARG A 41 -0.06 -5.26 -18.77
C ARG A 41 -0.53 -5.25 -17.30
N ILE A 42 -0.29 -4.15 -16.58
CA ILE A 42 -0.79 -3.98 -15.20
C ILE A 42 -2.31 -3.84 -15.19
N VAL A 43 -2.86 -2.99 -16.06
CA VAL A 43 -4.32 -2.76 -16.16
C VAL A 43 -5.05 -4.03 -16.58
N ASP A 44 -4.49 -4.81 -17.51
CA ASP A 44 -5.07 -6.08 -17.98
C ASP A 44 -5.21 -7.13 -16.85
N LEU A 45 -4.41 -7.02 -15.78
CA LEU A 45 -4.46 -7.88 -14.59
C LEU A 45 -5.21 -7.25 -13.41
N ALA A 46 -5.55 -5.96 -13.48
CA ALA A 46 -6.20 -5.24 -12.41
C ALA A 46 -7.70 -5.62 -12.34
N PRO A 47 -8.35 -5.48 -11.16
CA PRO A 47 -9.80 -5.61 -11.07
C PRO A 47 -10.55 -4.66 -12.02
N ALA A 48 -11.80 -4.99 -12.32
CA ALA A 48 -12.65 -4.13 -13.14
C ALA A 48 -12.72 -2.69 -12.56
N GLY A 49 -12.67 -1.69 -13.44
CA GLY A 49 -12.74 -0.26 -13.09
C GLY A 49 -11.40 0.47 -13.06
N PHE A 50 -10.26 -0.24 -13.11
CA PHE A 50 -8.95 0.39 -13.26
C PHE A 50 -8.61 0.60 -14.75
N SER A 51 -8.16 1.80 -15.11
CA SER A 51 -7.79 2.14 -16.50
C SER A 51 -6.50 2.95 -16.64
N LYS A 52 -5.88 3.35 -15.53
CA LYS A 52 -4.67 4.19 -15.50
C LYS A 52 -3.68 3.70 -14.45
N VAL A 53 -2.39 3.89 -14.71
CA VAL A 53 -1.29 3.58 -13.79
C VAL A 53 -0.47 4.84 -13.57
N PHE A 54 -0.20 5.16 -12.30
CA PHE A 54 0.77 6.19 -11.91
C PHE A 54 1.99 5.49 -11.32
N PHE A 55 3.15 5.61 -11.99
CA PHE A 55 4.37 4.95 -11.57
C PHE A 55 5.12 5.78 -10.51
N THR A 56 5.61 5.11 -9.47
CA THR A 56 6.49 5.68 -8.46
C THR A 56 7.73 4.79 -8.28
N ASN A 57 8.75 5.29 -7.58
CA ASN A 57 9.98 4.54 -7.33
C ASN A 57 9.84 3.56 -6.14
N ALA A 58 8.97 3.88 -5.20
CA ALA A 58 8.75 3.07 -4.00
C ALA A 58 7.28 3.04 -3.58
N GLY A 59 6.95 2.08 -2.73
CA GLY A 59 5.60 1.93 -2.17
C GLY A 59 5.18 3.08 -1.25
N ALA A 60 6.13 3.66 -0.50
CA ALA A 60 5.86 4.84 0.32
C ALA A 60 5.44 6.04 -0.55
N ASP A 61 6.17 6.30 -1.64
CA ASP A 61 5.83 7.33 -2.64
C ASP A 61 4.47 7.08 -3.29
N ALA A 62 4.13 5.81 -3.56
CA ALA A 62 2.81 5.45 -4.07
C ALA A 62 1.71 5.86 -3.08
N ASN A 63 1.90 5.61 -1.79
CA ASN A 63 0.96 5.99 -0.75
C ASN A 63 0.86 7.52 -0.58
N GLU A 64 1.97 8.27 -0.67
CA GLU A 64 1.93 9.75 -0.64
C GLU A 64 1.04 10.31 -1.76
N ASN A 65 1.24 9.81 -2.99
CA ASN A 65 0.47 10.25 -4.15
C ASN A 65 -1.00 9.79 -4.06
N ALA A 66 -1.27 8.58 -3.58
CA ALA A 66 -2.62 8.08 -3.37
C ALA A 66 -3.40 8.93 -2.35
N ILE A 67 -2.78 9.25 -1.20
CA ILE A 67 -3.38 10.12 -0.18
C ILE A 67 -3.67 11.51 -0.75
N ARG A 68 -2.72 12.09 -1.50
CA ARG A 68 -2.91 13.38 -2.15
C ARG A 68 -4.06 13.35 -3.16
N MET A 69 -4.09 12.36 -4.05
CA MET A 69 -5.15 12.21 -5.05
C MET A 69 -6.52 12.00 -4.40
N ALA A 70 -6.61 11.18 -3.35
CA ALA A 70 -7.86 10.95 -2.63
C ALA A 70 -8.39 12.24 -1.98
N ARG A 71 -7.52 13.04 -1.36
CA ARG A 71 -7.88 14.34 -0.79
C ARG A 71 -8.37 15.32 -1.84
N LEU A 72 -7.65 15.44 -2.96
CA LEU A 72 -8.03 16.33 -4.06
C LEU A 72 -9.35 15.92 -4.70
N TYR A 73 -9.58 14.62 -4.88
CA TYR A 73 -10.80 14.09 -5.50
C TYR A 73 -12.02 14.20 -4.59
N THR A 74 -11.87 13.86 -3.30
CA THR A 74 -13.01 13.79 -2.37
C THR A 74 -13.27 15.08 -1.59
N GLY A 75 -12.27 15.97 -1.50
CA GLY A 75 -12.29 17.12 -0.58
C GLY A 75 -12.20 16.74 0.90
N ARG A 76 -12.08 15.44 1.23
CA ARG A 76 -12.04 14.96 2.61
C ARG A 76 -10.62 14.86 3.11
N ASP A 77 -10.41 15.29 4.35
CA ASP A 77 -9.06 15.36 4.90
C ASP A 77 -8.57 14.08 5.60
N LYS A 78 -9.49 13.39 6.27
CA LYS A 78 -9.16 12.28 7.16
C LYS A 78 -8.75 11.03 6.37
N VAL A 79 -7.59 10.48 6.70
CA VAL A 79 -7.08 9.19 6.23
C VAL A 79 -7.22 8.19 7.36
N LEU A 80 -7.96 7.11 7.11
CA LEU A 80 -8.18 6.03 8.07
C LEU A 80 -7.20 4.89 7.78
N SER A 81 -6.50 4.43 8.81
CA SER A 81 -5.56 3.31 8.72
C SER A 81 -5.67 2.40 9.95
N ALA A 82 -5.27 1.14 9.84
CA ALA A 82 -5.40 0.21 10.96
C ALA A 82 -4.17 0.28 11.89
N TYR A 83 -4.34 0.08 13.19
CA TYR A 83 -3.22 -0.25 14.08
C TYR A 83 -2.51 -1.53 13.60
N ARG A 84 -1.19 -1.61 13.86
CA ARG A 84 -0.27 -2.68 13.39
C ARG A 84 -0.12 -2.78 11.86
N SER A 85 -0.55 -1.77 11.11
CA SER A 85 -0.30 -1.66 9.67
C SER A 85 1.07 -1.04 9.37
N TYR A 86 1.57 -1.23 8.14
CA TYR A 86 2.76 -0.56 7.62
C TYR A 86 2.48 0.03 6.24
N HIS A 87 2.72 1.33 6.08
CA HIS A 87 2.44 2.07 4.85
C HIS A 87 3.67 2.78 4.27
N GLY A 88 4.83 2.68 4.93
CA GLY A 88 6.07 3.29 4.47
C GLY A 88 6.65 4.27 5.49
N ASN A 89 7.82 4.84 5.16
CA ASN A 89 8.58 5.71 6.05
C ASN A 89 8.80 7.13 5.49
N THR A 90 7.85 7.63 4.69
CA THR A 90 7.81 9.02 4.20
C THR A 90 6.73 9.80 4.97
N GLY A 91 6.65 11.13 4.81
CA GLY A 91 5.85 12.01 5.68
C GLY A 91 4.39 11.59 5.96
N SER A 92 3.55 11.40 4.95
CA SER A 92 2.16 10.93 5.16
C SER A 92 2.07 9.41 5.28
N ALA A 93 2.97 8.68 4.63
CA ALA A 93 2.98 7.22 4.68
C ALA A 93 3.32 6.68 6.09
N ILE A 94 4.27 7.32 6.79
CA ILE A 94 4.62 6.96 8.16
C ILE A 94 3.53 7.38 9.12
N ALA A 95 2.87 8.52 8.90
CA ALA A 95 1.71 8.92 9.69
C ALA A 95 0.50 7.98 9.52
N ALA A 96 0.37 7.31 8.36
CA ALA A 96 -0.60 6.24 8.15
C ALA A 96 -0.16 4.89 8.74
N THR A 97 1.12 4.69 9.08
CA THR A 97 1.62 3.43 9.65
C THR A 97 1.08 3.22 11.06
N GLY A 98 0.45 2.08 11.33
CA GLY A 98 -0.18 1.79 12.61
C GLY A 98 0.73 1.13 13.65
N ASP A 99 2.01 0.92 13.34
CA ASP A 99 3.00 0.36 14.27
C ASP A 99 3.84 1.44 14.99
N TRP A 100 4.68 1.02 15.92
CA TRP A 100 5.45 1.90 16.80
C TRP A 100 6.46 2.79 16.07
N ARG A 101 6.87 2.47 14.83
CA ARG A 101 7.81 3.28 14.04
C ARG A 101 7.24 4.64 13.69
N ARG A 102 5.90 4.78 13.74
CA ARG A 102 5.20 6.06 13.50
C ARG A 102 5.40 7.09 14.61
N VAL A 103 5.49 6.67 15.88
CA VAL A 103 5.35 7.59 17.03
C VAL A 103 6.30 8.80 16.95
N PRO A 104 7.58 8.66 16.58
CA PRO A 104 8.48 9.81 16.44
C PRO A 104 8.26 10.68 15.19
N ASN A 105 7.35 10.28 14.29
CA ASN A 105 7.22 10.78 12.91
C ASN A 105 5.82 11.33 12.58
N GLU A 106 5.05 11.76 13.57
CA GLU A 106 3.66 12.21 13.42
C GLU A 106 3.52 13.66 12.88
N PHE A 107 4.20 13.98 11.77
CA PHE A 107 4.24 15.34 11.22
C PHE A 107 3.17 15.62 10.15
N SER A 108 2.45 14.60 9.67
CA SER A 108 1.40 14.74 8.65
C SER A 108 0.02 14.83 9.29
N ARG A 109 -0.84 15.65 8.69
CA ARG A 109 -2.18 15.96 9.21
C ARG A 109 -3.22 14.91 8.86
N GLY A 110 -4.28 14.82 9.69
CA GLY A 110 -5.52 14.14 9.34
C GLY A 110 -5.43 12.62 9.29
N HIS A 111 -4.49 11.98 9.99
CA HIS A 111 -4.42 10.52 10.08
C HIS A 111 -5.13 10.03 11.33
N VAL A 112 -5.99 9.01 11.17
CA VAL A 112 -6.76 8.40 12.25
C VAL A 112 -6.59 6.89 12.18
N HIS A 113 -6.35 6.28 13.33
CA HIS A 113 -6.12 4.84 13.44
C HIS A 113 -7.33 4.12 14.03
N PHE A 114 -7.63 2.94 13.49
CA PHE A 114 -8.68 2.06 13.98
C PHE A 114 -8.14 0.66 14.27
N PHE A 115 -8.83 -0.09 15.12
CA PHE A 115 -8.45 -1.46 15.43
C PHE A 115 -8.76 -2.40 14.26
N ASN A 116 -7.75 -3.15 13.81
CA ASN A 116 -7.87 -4.12 12.73
C ASN A 116 -8.81 -5.27 13.18
N PRO A 117 -9.63 -5.88 12.29
CA PRO A 117 -10.39 -7.11 12.58
C PRO A 117 -9.50 -8.35 12.82
N TYR A 118 -8.65 -8.31 13.83
CA TYR A 118 -7.75 -9.40 14.21
C TYR A 118 -8.36 -10.23 15.34
N LEU A 119 -9.10 -11.29 14.99
CA LEU A 119 -9.89 -12.10 15.95
C LEU A 119 -9.04 -12.65 17.10
N TYR A 120 -7.85 -13.19 16.80
CA TYR A 120 -6.98 -13.79 17.82
C TYR A 120 -6.51 -12.78 18.89
N ARG A 121 -6.40 -11.48 18.55
CA ARG A 121 -6.07 -10.40 19.49
C ARG A 121 -7.07 -9.26 19.33
N SER A 122 -8.35 -9.61 19.43
CA SER A 122 -9.42 -8.63 19.31
C SER A 122 -9.43 -7.74 20.54
N GLU A 123 -9.29 -6.44 20.34
CA GLU A 123 -9.47 -5.43 21.40
C GLU A 123 -10.94 -5.33 21.87
N PHE A 124 -11.84 -6.08 21.23
CA PHE A 124 -13.26 -6.14 21.53
C PHE A 124 -13.72 -7.52 22.04
N ASN A 125 -12.79 -8.43 22.33
CA ASN A 125 -13.09 -9.83 22.72
C ASN A 125 -13.99 -10.56 21.70
N ALA A 126 -13.83 -10.26 20.41
CA ALA A 126 -14.65 -10.85 19.35
C ALA A 126 -14.19 -12.28 19.02
N ALA A 127 -15.14 -13.22 19.02
CA ALA A 127 -14.90 -14.62 18.67
C ALA A 127 -15.23 -14.97 17.21
N THR A 128 -15.89 -14.06 16.47
CA THR A 128 -16.33 -14.29 15.08
C THR A 128 -15.99 -13.11 14.18
N GLY A 129 -15.61 -13.38 12.93
CA GLY A 129 -15.35 -12.36 11.91
C GLY A 129 -16.64 -11.61 11.56
N GLY A 130 -16.62 -10.28 11.64
CA GLY A 130 -17.82 -9.47 11.43
C GLY A 130 -18.32 -9.48 9.97
N ARG A 131 -19.53 -10.00 9.77
CA ARG A 131 -20.61 -9.27 9.07
C ARG A 131 -21.78 -9.28 10.04
N GLY A 132 -22.39 -8.12 10.29
CA GLY A 132 -23.22 -7.83 11.48
C GLY A 132 -24.08 -8.98 12.02
N VAL A 133 -24.20 -9.04 13.36
CA VAL A 133 -24.95 -9.97 14.25
C VAL A 133 -24.00 -10.78 15.18
N PRO A 134 -24.34 -10.95 16.49
CA PRO A 134 -23.37 -11.28 17.52
C PRO A 134 -23.22 -12.79 17.71
N ALA A 135 -22.03 -13.23 18.11
CA ALA A 135 -21.86 -14.52 18.75
C ALA A 135 -21.37 -14.30 20.19
N ARG A 136 -22.27 -14.51 21.16
CA ARG A 136 -21.89 -14.80 22.54
C ARG A 136 -21.98 -16.31 22.76
N ALA A 137 -20.90 -16.92 23.21
CA ALA A 137 -20.75 -17.47 24.57
C ALA A 137 -19.66 -18.56 24.60
N GLY A 138 -18.69 -18.37 25.50
CA GLY A 138 -17.93 -19.46 26.10
C GLY A 138 -16.53 -19.74 25.55
N ALA A 139 -15.51 -19.17 26.20
CA ALA A 139 -14.59 -19.95 27.04
C ALA A 139 -13.67 -19.01 27.83
N SER A 140 -13.70 -19.19 29.14
CA SER A 140 -12.76 -18.66 30.13
C SER A 140 -11.44 -19.45 30.12
N ALA A 141 -10.40 -18.85 30.72
CA ALA A 141 -9.07 -19.36 31.10
C ALA A 141 -7.93 -18.94 30.15
N ALA A 142 -6.78 -18.42 30.58
CA ALA A 142 -6.26 -18.00 31.89
C ALA A 142 -4.96 -17.20 31.63
N ASP A 143 -4.55 -16.41 32.62
CA ASP A 143 -3.21 -15.86 32.94
C ASP A 143 -2.07 -16.01 31.91
N HIS A 144 -1.53 -14.87 31.46
CA HIS A 144 -0.16 -14.37 31.71
C HIS A 144 0.16 -13.14 30.84
#